data_AF-A0A8T5RZL3-F1
#
_entry.id   AF-A0A8T5RZL3-F1
#
_cell.length_a   1.000
_cell.length_b   1.000
_cell.length_c   1.000
_cell.angle_alpha   90.00
_cell.angle_beta   90.00
_cell.angle_gamma   90.00
#
_symmetry.space_group_name_H-M   'P 1'
#
loop_
_entity.id
_entity.type
_entity.pdbx_description
1 polymer ?
#
loop_
_entity_poly.entity_id
_entity_poly.type
_entity_poly.pdbx_seq_one_letter_code
_entity_poly.pdbx_strand_id
1 'polypeptide(L)' 'MLYNIENLLEELKLTKKEKEDLIQELRDEFPQDEMLFELHLYRAVQFLKKQKKII' A
#
# COMPACT_ATOMS: atom_id res chain seq x y z
N MET A 1 5.10 13.39 4.98
CA MET A 1 4.34 12.20 4.55
C MET A 1 3.23 12.66 3.64
N LEU A 2 3.24 12.24 2.37
CA LEU A 2 2.24 12.57 1.35
C LEU A 2 0.88 11.91 1.61
N TYR A 3 0.86 10.74 2.23
CA TYR A 3 -0.35 9.97 2.48
C TYR A 3 -0.38 9.39 3.89
N ASN A 4 -1.59 9.26 4.45
CA ASN A 4 -1.79 8.44 5.65
C ASN A 4 -1.90 6.97 5.21
N ILE A 5 -0.87 6.18 5.54
CA ILE A 5 -0.75 4.75 5.18
C ILE A 5 -1.92 3.93 5.72
N GLU A 6 -2.34 4.18 6.96
CA GLU A 6 -3.44 3.45 7.59
C GLU A 6 -4.74 3.67 6.80
N ASN A 7 -5.06 4.93 6.49
CA ASN A 7 -6.23 5.29 5.69
C ASN A 7 -6.18 4.67 4.28
N LEU A 8 -5.00 4.62 3.64
CA LEU A 8 -4.85 4.00 2.32
C LEU A 8 -5.22 2.52 2.35
N LEU A 9 -4.85 1.83 3.42
CA LEU A 9 -5.03 0.39 3.58
C LEU A 9 -6.39 0.02 4.19
N GLU A 10 -7.07 0.91 4.91
CA GLU A 10 -8.39 0.65 5.51
C GLU A 10 -9.44 0.25 4.47
N GLU A 11 -9.45 0.93 3.32
CA GLU A 11 -10.37 0.61 2.23
C GLU A 11 -10.08 -0.74 1.54
N LEU A 12 -8.92 -1.34 1.81
CA LEU A 12 -8.59 -2.67 1.32
C LEU A 12 -9.20 -3.72 2.25
N LYS A 13 -10.05 -4.59 1.67
CA LYS A 13 -10.49 -5.86 2.31
C LYS A 13 -9.31 -6.85 2.36
N LEU A 14 -8.27 -6.51 3.10
CA LEU A 14 -7.10 -7.35 3.38
C LEU A 14 -7.04 -7.58 4.89
N THR A 15 -6.54 -8.74 5.28
CA THR A 15 -6.20 -9.06 6.67
C THR A 15 -5.07 -8.17 7.17
N LYS A 16 -4.92 -8.07 8.49
CA LYS A 16 -3.82 -7.32 9.11
C LYS A 16 -2.45 -7.81 8.61
N LYS A 17 -2.28 -9.12 8.50
CA LYS A 17 -1.03 -9.75 8.02
C LYS A 17 -0.71 -9.35 6.59
N GLU A 18 -1.68 -9.42 5.67
CA GLU A 18 -1.47 -9.01 4.26
C GLU A 18 -1.10 -7.53 4.12
N LYS A 19 -1.62 -6.67 5.01
CA LYS A 19 -1.26 -5.25 5.05
C LYS A 19 0.19 -5.05 5.53
N GLU A 20 0.60 -5.77 6.56
CA GLU A 20 1.97 -5.75 7.08
C GLU A 20 2.97 -6.29 6.06
N ASP A 21 2.66 -7.41 5.42
CA ASP A 21 3.48 -8.02 4.36
C ASP A 21 3.68 -7.03 3.19
N LEU A 22 2.60 -6.37 2.72
CA LEU A 22 2.67 -5.36 1.65
C LEU A 22 3.54 -4.15 2.05
N ILE A 23 3.40 -3.66 3.28
CA ILE A 23 4.23 -2.54 3.77
C ILE A 23 5.70 -2.96 3.82
N GLN A 24 5.98 -4.16 4.31
CA GLN A 24 7.34 -4.65 4.49
C GLN A 24 8.03 -4.85 3.14
N GLU A 25 7.37 -5.49 2.17
CA GLU A 25 7.89 -5.65 0.81
C GLU A 25 8.28 -4.30 0.18
N LEU A 26 7.40 -3.30 0.29
CA LEU A 26 7.68 -1.96 -0.24
C LEU A 26 8.77 -1.23 0.55
N ARG A 27 8.91 -1.48 1.85
CA ARG A 27 10.00 -0.89 2.65
C ARG A 27 11.34 -1.55 2.35
N ASP A 28 11.37 -2.85 2.06
CA ASP A 28 12.58 -3.55 1.66
C ASP A 28 13.06 -3.06 0.27
N GLU A 29 12.14 -2.70 -0.63
CA GLU A 29 12.47 -2.05 -1.92
C GLU A 29 12.94 -0.59 -1.77
N PHE A 30 12.35 0.17 -0.84
CA PHE A 30 12.63 1.59 -0.64
C PHE A 30 12.98 1.91 0.83
N PRO A 31 14.12 1.42 1.35
CA PRO A 31 14.44 1.48 2.79
C PRO A 31 14.72 2.89 3.30
N GLN A 32 15.19 3.78 2.43
CA GLN A 32 15.59 5.15 2.79
C GLN A 32 14.85 6.24 2.00
N ASP A 33 14.05 5.86 0.99
CA ASP A 33 13.29 6.80 0.17
C ASP A 33 11.81 6.75 0.55
N GLU A 34 11.45 7.58 1.54
CA GLU A 34 10.09 7.66 2.06
C GLU A 34 9.08 8.15 1.01
N MET A 35 9.50 9.04 0.10
CA MET A 35 8.62 9.56 -0.94
C MET A 35 8.30 8.49 -1.99
N LEU A 36 9.31 7.73 -2.44
CA LEU A 36 9.10 6.62 -3.37
C LEU A 36 8.28 5.50 -2.73
N PHE A 37 8.53 5.18 -1.47
CA PHE A 37 7.73 4.22 -0.71
C PHE A 37 6.24 4.62 -0.69
N GLU A 38 5.93 5.85 -0.29
CA GLU A 38 4.55 6.34 -0.21
C GLU A 38 3.85 6.34 -1.57
N LEU A 39 4.57 6.72 -2.63
CA LEU A 39 4.04 6.73 -3.99
C LEU A 39 3.73 5.31 -4.50
N HIS A 40 4.63 4.35 -4.27
CA HIS A 40 4.44 2.96 -4.69
C HIS A 40 3.32 2.29 -3.90
N LEU A 41 3.24 2.53 -2.60
CA LEU A 41 2.13 2.07 -1.77
C LEU A 41 0.79 2.59 -2.30
N TYR A 42 0.70 3.89 -2.57
CA TYR A 42 -0.52 4.47 -3.15
C TYR A 42 -0.91 3.78 -4.47
N ARG A 43 0.05 3.59 -5.38
CA ARG A 43 -0.21 2.91 -6.67
C ARG A 43 -0.66 1.47 -6.49
N ALA A 44 -0.04 0.71 -5.59
CA ALA A 44 -0.43 -0.66 -5.28
C ALA A 44 -1.87 -0.71 -4.73
N VAL A 45 -2.21 0.17 -3.79
CA VAL A 45 -3.57 0.31 -3.26
C VAL A 45 -4.57 0.62 -4.38
N GLN A 46 -4.28 1.59 -5.25
CA GLN A 46 -5.18 1.93 -6.37
C GLN A 46 -5.35 0.77 -7.35
N PHE A 47 -4.28 0.04 -7.64
CA PHE A 47 -4.32 -1.14 -8.50
C PHE A 47 -5.21 -2.23 -7.90
N LEU A 48 -5.04 -2.56 -6.62
CA LEU A 48 -5.86 -3.54 -5.90
C LEU A 48 -7.34 -3.11 -5.83
N LYS A 49 -7.60 -1.82 -5.60
CA LYS A 49 -8.97 -1.26 -5.65
C LYS A 49 -9.58 -1.42 -7.04
N LYS A 50 -8.81 -1.21 -8.10
CA LYS A 50 -9.27 -1.38 -9.49
C LYS A 50 -9.55 -2.84 -9.83
N GLN A 51 -8.70 -3.77 -9.41
CA GLN A 51 -8.95 -5.20 -9.59
C GLN A 51 -10.22 -5.66 -8.89
N LYS A 52 -10.47 -5.20 -7.65
CA LYS A 52 -11.69 -5.52 -6.90
C LYS A 52 -12.97 -4.87 -7.45
N LYS A 53 -12.87 -3.89 -8.35
CA LYS A 53 -14.03 -3.30 -9.06
C LYS A 53 -14.41 -4.03 -10.36
N ILE A 54 -13.63 -5.01 -10.79
CA ILE A 54 -13.85 -5.75 -12.06
C ILE A 54 -14.46 -7.15 -11.80
N ILE A 55 -14.82 -7.48 -10.56
CA ILE A 55 -15.55 -8.71 -10.19
C ILE A 55 -16.89 -8.34 -9.58
#